data_AF-A0A183CTS2-F1
#
_entry.id   AF-A0A183CTS2-F1
#
_cell.length_a   1.000
_cell.length_b   1.000
_cell.length_c   1.000
_cell.angle_alpha   90.00
_cell.angle_beta   90.00
_cell.angle_gamma   90.00
#
_symmetry.space_group_name_H-M   'P 1'
#
loop_
_entity.id
_entity.type
_entity.pdbx_description
1 polymer ?
#
loop_
_entity_poly.entity_id
_entity_poly.type
_entity_poly.pdbx_seq_one_letter_code
_entity_poly.pdbx_strand_id
1 'polypeptide(L)'
;TGCGAWLLIATFFKMPVSTTHSIVGATIGYSMLLHGTEGIRWVKVTKIFASWFVSPILSGCVSIFIFLFLDHAVLRRSRPLHCGLLLLPFLYFVCVSVNVFAITYQGSHYLGFDKWPLWSVITLSVGSGLVVMLVTRLFVVSRLKRYILGTVFW
;
A
#
# COMPACT_ATOMS: atom_id res chain seq x y z
N THR A 1 -28.79 -2.58 0.33
CA THR A 1 -28.19 -3.79 -0.28
C THR A 1 -27.70 -4.71 0.82
N GLY A 2 -27.69 -6.05 0.62
CA GLY A 2 -27.32 -7.02 1.67
C GLY A 2 -25.92 -6.79 2.26
N CYS A 3 -24.94 -6.44 1.41
CA CYS A 3 -23.61 -6.06 1.86
C CYS A 3 -23.61 -4.82 2.76
N GLY A 4 -24.32 -3.75 2.38
CA GLY A 4 -24.38 -2.52 3.18
C GLY A 4 -25.01 -2.74 4.56
N ALA A 5 -26.09 -3.51 4.64
CA ALA A 5 -26.72 -3.85 5.93
C ALA A 5 -25.77 -4.64 6.83
N TRP A 6 -25.07 -5.64 6.28
CA TRP A 6 -24.08 -6.42 7.01
C TRP A 6 -22.91 -5.57 7.52
N LEU A 7 -22.37 -4.68 6.70
CA LEU A 7 -21.27 -3.80 7.08
C LEU A 7 -21.67 -2.81 8.18
N LEU A 8 -22.90 -2.29 8.14
CA LEU A 8 -23.43 -1.40 9.19
C LEU A 8 -23.56 -2.15 10.53
N ILE A 9 -24.11 -3.37 10.51
CA ILE A 9 -24.22 -4.22 11.69
C ILE A 9 -22.83 -4.54 12.26
N ALA A 10 -21.90 -4.99 11.41
CA ALA A 10 -20.55 -5.31 11.84
C ALA A 10 -19.82 -4.09 12.44
N THR A 11 -20.02 -2.91 11.85
CA THR A 11 -19.47 -1.64 12.35
C THR A 11 -20.08 -1.27 13.70
N PHE A 12 -21.40 -1.45 13.88
CA PHE A 12 -22.08 -1.24 15.16
C PHE A 12 -21.49 -2.12 16.28
N PHE A 13 -21.19 -3.38 15.95
CA PHE A 13 -20.54 -4.34 16.85
C PHE A 13 -19.00 -4.22 16.91
N LYS A 14 -18.40 -3.23 16.22
CA LYS A 14 -16.93 -3.03 16.15
C LYS A 14 -16.15 -4.27 15.68
N MET A 15 -16.77 -5.12 14.86
CA MET A 15 -16.12 -6.31 14.32
C MET A 15 -15.31 -5.94 13.07
N PRO A 16 -14.01 -6.31 12.99
CA PRO A 16 -13.23 -6.13 11.78
C PRO A 16 -13.68 -7.14 10.72
N VAL A 17 -14.40 -6.66 9.70
CA VAL A 17 -14.90 -7.48 8.58
C VAL A 17 -14.34 -7.00 7.24
N SER A 18 -14.16 -7.95 6.31
CA SER A 18 -13.70 -7.67 4.95
C SER A 18 -14.84 -7.18 4.07
N THR A 19 -14.85 -5.90 3.73
CA THR A 19 -15.82 -5.29 2.79
C THR A 19 -15.80 -5.96 1.41
N THR A 20 -14.61 -6.34 0.94
CA THR A 20 -14.40 -7.05 -0.33
C THR A 20 -15.09 -8.41 -0.35
N HIS A 21 -14.98 -9.20 0.73
CA HIS A 21 -15.63 -10.51 0.80
C HIS A 21 -17.15 -10.36 0.90
N SER A 22 -17.62 -9.37 1.66
CA SER A 22 -19.06 -9.10 1.79
C SER A 22 -19.72 -8.71 0.48
N ILE A 23 -19.08 -7.86 -0.34
CA ILE A 23 -19.65 -7.49 -1.64
C ILE A 23 -19.58 -8.64 -2.66
N VAL A 24 -18.47 -9.39 -2.71
CA VAL A 24 -18.36 -10.57 -3.58
C VAL A 24 -19.41 -11.61 -3.22
N GLY A 25 -19.56 -11.95 -1.93
CA GLY A 25 -20.59 -12.88 -1.46
C GLY A 25 -22.01 -12.40 -1.79
N ALA A 26 -22.32 -11.12 -1.58
CA ALA A 26 -23.62 -10.56 -1.93
C ALA A 26 -23.90 -10.62 -3.43
N THR A 27 -22.91 -10.37 -4.30
CA THR A 27 -23.07 -10.46 -5.76
C THR A 27 -23.26 -11.91 -6.23
N ILE A 28 -22.56 -12.88 -5.63
CA ILE A 28 -22.74 -14.29 -5.92
C ILE A 28 -24.16 -14.73 -5.52
N GLY A 29 -24.59 -14.41 -4.29
CA GLY A 29 -25.92 -14.77 -3.79
C GLY A 29 -27.06 -14.17 -4.64
N TYR A 30 -26.91 -12.90 -5.04
CA TYR A 30 -27.85 -12.25 -5.97
C TYR A 30 -27.89 -12.95 -7.34
N SER A 31 -26.73 -13.30 -7.90
CA SER A 31 -26.65 -14.01 -9.17
C SER A 31 -27.26 -15.41 -9.11
N MET A 32 -27.07 -16.14 -8.01
CA MET A 32 -27.67 -17.47 -7.81
C MET A 32 -29.18 -17.40 -7.73
N LEU A 33 -29.72 -16.39 -7.04
CA LEU A 33 -31.16 -16.24 -6.85
C LEU A 33 -31.90 -15.93 -8.17
N LEU A 34 -31.28 -15.13 -9.04
CA LEU A 34 -31.91 -14.76 -10.32
C LEU A 34 -31.70 -15.80 -11.42
N HIS A 35 -30.46 -16.26 -11.61
CA HIS A 35 -30.06 -17.02 -12.80
C HIS A 35 -29.47 -18.41 -12.45
N GLY A 36 -29.59 -18.85 -11.20
CA GLY A 36 -29.00 -20.11 -10.75
C GLY A 36 -27.47 -20.12 -10.84
N THR A 37 -26.90 -21.32 -10.96
CA THR A 37 -25.44 -21.52 -11.07
C THR A 37 -24.87 -21.09 -12.43
N GLU A 38 -25.71 -21.02 -13.47
CA GLU A 38 -25.34 -20.61 -14.83
C GLU A 38 -25.08 -19.10 -14.93
N GLY A 39 -25.67 -18.29 -14.05
CA GLY A 39 -25.41 -16.84 -13.98
C GLY A 39 -24.01 -16.48 -13.49
N ILE A 40 -23.28 -17.44 -12.89
CA ILE A 40 -21.99 -17.19 -12.25
C ILE A 40 -20.85 -17.59 -13.18
N ARG A 41 -19.93 -16.65 -13.40
CA ARG A 41 -18.64 -16.94 -14.05
C ARG A 41 -17.66 -17.54 -13.04
N TRP A 42 -17.76 -18.84 -12.80
CA TRP A 42 -16.95 -19.58 -11.83
C TRP A 42 -15.44 -19.36 -11.98
N VAL A 43 -14.93 -19.28 -13.22
CA VAL A 43 -13.51 -18.98 -13.48
C VAL A 43 -13.08 -17.61 -12.96
N LYS A 44 -13.95 -16.60 -12.97
CA LYS A 44 -13.62 -15.28 -12.40
C LYS A 44 -13.65 -15.33 -10.87
N VAL A 45 -14.64 -16.01 -10.32
CA VAL A 45 -14.80 -16.19 -8.87
C VAL A 45 -13.59 -16.92 -8.27
N THR A 46 -13.14 -18.01 -8.88
CA THR A 46 -11.95 -18.75 -8.42
C THR A 46 -10.67 -17.92 -8.50
N LYS A 47 -10.51 -17.08 -9.54
CA LYS A 47 -9.40 -16.11 -9.62
C LYS A 47 -9.41 -15.10 -8.48
N ILE A 48 -10.59 -14.62 -8.07
CA ILE A 48 -10.73 -13.72 -6.92
C ILE A 48 -10.31 -14.44 -5.64
N PHE A 49 -10.81 -15.65 -5.39
CA PHE A 49 -10.40 -16.45 -4.24
C PHE A 49 -8.89 -16.71 -4.22
N ALA A 50 -8.30 -17.07 -5.36
CA ALA A 50 -6.86 -17.25 -5.47
C ALA A 50 -6.08 -15.97 -5.12
N SER A 51 -6.56 -14.81 -5.56
CA SER A 51 -5.92 -13.53 -5.23
C SER A 51 -5.89 -13.23 -3.73
N TRP A 52 -6.90 -13.67 -2.98
CA TRP A 52 -6.95 -13.45 -1.52
C TRP A 52 -5.86 -14.20 -0.76
N PHE A 53 -5.34 -15.30 -1.31
CA PHE A 53 -4.20 -16.03 -0.74
C PHE A 53 -2.87 -15.55 -1.28
N VAL A 54 -2.81 -15.28 -2.60
CA VAL A 54 -1.57 -14.84 -3.26
C VAL A 54 -1.13 -13.47 -2.76
N SER A 55 -2.05 -12.53 -2.53
CA SER A 55 -1.71 -11.18 -2.07
C SER A 55 -1.01 -11.15 -0.70
N PRO A 56 -1.52 -11.82 0.37
CA PRO A 56 -0.81 -11.92 1.64
C PRO A 56 0.56 -12.58 1.52
N ILE A 57 0.68 -13.68 0.76
CA ILE A 57 1.94 -14.40 0.58
C ILE A 57 2.99 -13.50 -0.07
N LEU A 58 2.65 -12.85 -1.18
CA LEU A 58 3.55 -11.92 -1.86
C LEU A 58 3.92 -10.74 -0.96
N SER A 59 2.96 -10.18 -0.22
CA SER A 59 3.22 -9.10 0.73
C SER A 59 4.16 -9.52 1.86
N GLY A 60 4.03 -10.77 2.34
CA GLY A 60 4.90 -11.36 3.35
C GLY A 60 6.32 -11.54 2.84
N CYS A 61 6.50 -12.06 1.62
CA CYS A 61 7.81 -12.19 0.99
C CYS A 61 8.51 -10.83 0.84
N VAL A 62 7.80 -9.81 0.35
CA VAL A 62 8.35 -8.45 0.21
C VAL A 62 8.69 -7.85 1.58
N SER A 63 7.83 -8.05 2.57
CA SER A 63 8.07 -7.57 3.95
C SER A 63 9.34 -8.19 4.55
N ILE A 64 9.53 -9.51 4.41
CA ILE A 64 10.74 -10.21 4.86
C ILE A 64 11.98 -9.64 4.14
N PHE A 65 11.90 -9.45 2.83
CA PHE A 65 13.01 -8.87 2.06
C PHE A 65 13.39 -7.47 2.55
N ILE A 66 12.41 -6.58 2.74
CA ILE A 66 12.64 -5.21 3.25
C ILE A 66 13.20 -5.26 4.67
N PHE A 67 12.67 -6.13 5.53
CA PHE A 67 13.15 -6.28 6.90
C PHE A 67 14.62 -6.72 6.94
N LEU A 68 15.00 -7.75 6.18
CA LEU A 68 16.39 -8.22 6.10
C LEU A 68 17.32 -7.13 5.55
N PHE A 69 16.87 -6.37 4.55
CA PHE A 69 17.61 -5.23 4.03
C PHE A 69 17.85 -4.17 5.10
N LEU A 70 16.81 -3.79 5.86
CA LEU A 70 16.94 -2.82 6.94
C LEU A 70 17.78 -3.32 8.12
N ASP A 71 17.65 -4.60 8.48
CA ASP A 71 18.43 -5.24 9.53
C ASP A 71 19.94 -5.16 9.21
N HIS A 72 20.30 -5.52 7.98
CA HIS A 72 21.68 -5.49 7.53
C HIS A 72 22.22 -4.07 7.29
N ALA A 73 21.40 -3.18 6.71
CA ALA A 73 21.82 -1.83 6.37
C ALA A 73 21.88 -0.87 7.58
N VAL A 74 20.98 -1.05 8.56
CA VAL A 74 20.81 -0.12 9.69
C VAL A 74 21.07 -0.79 11.03
N LEU A 75 20.34 -1.86 11.38
CA LEU A 75 20.32 -2.36 12.76
C LEU A 75 21.65 -2.99 13.20
N ARG A 76 22.35 -3.72 12.31
CA ARG A 76 23.64 -4.36 12.63
C ARG A 76 24.86 -3.43 12.54
N ARG A 77 24.68 -2.17 12.15
CA ARG A 77 25.80 -1.22 12.02
C ARG A 77 26.17 -0.63 13.38
N SER A 78 27.47 -0.35 13.59
CA SER A 78 28.00 0.21 14.85
C SER A 78 27.42 1.58 15.24
N ARG A 79 26.79 2.31 14.31
CA ARG A 79 26.08 3.58 14.53
C ARG A 79 24.70 3.56 13.86
N PRO A 80 23.74 2.78 14.38
CA PRO A 80 22.48 2.50 13.70
C PRO A 80 21.66 3.77 13.48
N LEU A 81 21.72 4.72 14.42
CA LEU A 81 21.03 6.00 14.33
C LEU A 81 21.48 6.84 13.12
N HIS A 82 22.78 6.87 12.84
CA HIS A 82 23.32 7.66 11.74
C HIS A 82 23.00 7.02 10.38
N CYS A 83 23.20 5.70 10.26
CA CYS A 83 22.85 4.95 9.07
C CYS A 83 21.34 5.01 8.78
N GLY A 84 20.50 4.90 9.81
CA GLY A 84 19.05 5.03 9.70
C GLY A 84 18.63 6.41 9.19
N LEU A 85 19.19 7.48 9.75
CA LEU A 85 18.91 8.86 9.31
C LEU A 85 19.31 9.12 7.85
N LEU A 86 20.37 8.46 7.35
CA LEU A 86 20.79 8.56 5.94
C LEU A 86 19.91 7.73 5.01
N LEU A 87 19.46 6.55 5.45
CA LEU A 87 18.61 5.66 4.66
C LEU A 87 17.13 6.12 4.63
N LEU A 88 16.67 6.80 5.67
CA LEU A 88 15.29 7.30 5.82
C LEU A 88 14.78 8.09 4.59
N PRO A 89 15.46 9.13 4.07
CA PRO A 89 14.99 9.86 2.89
C PRO A 89 14.90 8.97 1.63
N PHE A 90 15.75 7.94 1.52
CA PHE A 90 15.68 6.98 0.41
C PHE A 90 14.46 6.05 0.53
N LEU A 91 14.11 5.61 1.73
CA LEU A 91 12.89 4.81 1.94
C LEU A 91 11.62 5.62 1.62
N TYR A 92 11.58 6.89 2.03
CA TYR A 92 10.49 7.80 1.67
C TYR A 92 10.41 8.07 0.16
N PHE A 93 11.56 8.20 -0.52
CA PHE A 93 11.62 8.29 -1.97
C PHE A 93 10.91 7.11 -2.65
N VAL A 94 11.29 5.88 -2.29
CA VAL A 94 10.72 4.66 -2.87
C VAL A 94 9.23 4.56 -2.56
N CYS A 95 8.84 4.81 -1.31
CA CYS A 95 7.44 4.74 -0.87
C CYS A 95 6.55 5.71 -1.65
N VAL A 96 6.93 6.99 -1.75
CA VAL A 96 6.15 7.99 -2.47
C VAL A 96 6.12 7.70 -3.97
N SER A 97 7.25 7.31 -4.56
CA SER A 97 7.31 6.98 -5.98
C SER A 97 6.37 5.81 -6.32
N VAL A 98 6.38 4.73 -5.52
CA VAL A 98 5.49 3.57 -5.74
C VAL A 98 4.02 3.96 -5.56
N ASN A 99 3.68 4.76 -4.54
CA ASN A 99 2.29 5.19 -4.33
C ASN A 99 1.79 6.11 -5.45
N VAL A 100 2.59 7.09 -5.87
CA VAL A 100 2.23 7.99 -6.97
C VAL A 100 2.12 7.22 -8.28
N PHE A 101 3.04 6.28 -8.55
CA PHE A 101 2.94 5.38 -9.68
C PHE A 101 1.63 4.56 -9.63
N ALA A 102 1.30 3.96 -8.50
CA ALA A 102 0.08 3.15 -8.36
C ALA A 102 -1.22 3.97 -8.57
N ILE A 103 -1.22 5.26 -8.21
CA ILE A 103 -2.38 6.14 -8.42
C ILE A 103 -2.51 6.58 -9.88
N THR A 104 -1.38 6.83 -10.55
CA THR A 104 -1.34 7.45 -11.88
C THR A 104 -1.30 6.42 -13.02
N TYR A 105 -0.69 5.26 -12.81
CA TYR A 105 -0.67 4.16 -13.77
C TYR A 105 -2.06 3.54 -13.91
N GLN A 106 -2.67 3.68 -15.09
CA GLN A 106 -4.06 3.26 -15.34
C GLN A 106 -5.04 3.82 -14.28
N GLY A 107 -4.76 5.04 -13.84
CA GLY A 107 -5.53 5.75 -12.82
C GLY A 107 -6.93 6.15 -13.32
N SER A 108 -7.64 6.91 -12.49
CA SER A 108 -9.04 7.29 -12.74
C SER A 108 -9.27 7.86 -14.15
N HIS A 109 -10.24 7.27 -14.86
CA HIS A 109 -10.72 7.75 -16.16
C HIS A 109 -11.27 9.19 -16.07
N TYR A 110 -11.82 9.60 -14.91
CA TYR A 110 -12.33 10.97 -14.69
C TYR A 110 -11.23 12.03 -14.63
N LEU A 111 -10.03 11.65 -14.20
CA LEU A 111 -8.85 12.52 -14.18
C LEU A 111 -8.05 12.45 -15.49
N GLY A 112 -8.45 11.58 -16.43
CA GLY A 112 -7.78 11.40 -17.72
C GLY A 112 -6.43 10.68 -17.65
N PHE A 113 -6.07 10.10 -16.50
CA PHE A 113 -4.81 9.39 -16.29
C PHE A 113 -4.67 8.13 -17.15
N ASP A 114 -5.79 7.55 -17.59
CA ASP A 114 -5.82 6.39 -18.48
C ASP A 114 -5.18 6.67 -19.87
N LYS A 115 -5.12 7.94 -20.29
CA LYS A 115 -4.57 8.33 -21.59
C LYS A 115 -3.09 8.72 -21.52
N TRP A 116 -2.50 8.76 -20.33
CA TRP A 116 -1.15 9.26 -20.16
C TRP A 116 -0.12 8.23 -20.63
N PRO A 117 0.90 8.65 -21.40
CA PRO A 117 1.97 7.75 -21.77
C PRO A 117 2.79 7.35 -20.54
N LEU A 118 3.33 6.14 -20.56
CA LEU A 118 4.10 5.55 -19.44
C LEU A 118 5.25 6.43 -18.97
N TRP A 119 5.91 7.14 -19.90
CA TRP A 119 7.01 8.05 -19.58
C TRP A 119 6.56 9.18 -18.64
N SER A 120 5.38 9.76 -18.87
CA SER A 120 4.84 10.82 -18.01
C SER A 120 4.56 10.32 -16.59
N VAL A 121 3.99 9.12 -16.49
CA VAL A 121 3.72 8.44 -15.20
C VAL A 121 5.02 8.19 -14.42
N ILE A 122 6.07 7.73 -15.10
CA ILE A 122 7.39 7.48 -14.49
C ILE A 122 8.04 8.80 -14.05
N THR A 123 8.03 9.83 -14.90
CA THR A 123 8.64 11.13 -14.53
C THR A 123 7.93 11.80 -13.35
N LEU A 124 6.61 11.71 -13.28
CA LEU A 124 5.83 12.28 -12.17
C LEU A 124 6.06 11.51 -10.86
N SER A 125 6.06 10.17 -10.92
CA SER A 125 6.28 9.33 -9.74
C SER A 125 7.69 9.49 -9.18
N VAL A 126 8.73 9.43 -10.02
CA VAL A 126 10.11 9.68 -9.60
C VAL A 126 10.31 11.13 -9.18
N GLY A 127 9.75 12.09 -9.91
CA GLY A 127 9.87 13.52 -9.61
C GLY A 127 9.29 13.87 -8.23
N SER A 128 8.07 13.41 -7.93
CA SER A 128 7.45 13.59 -6.62
C SER A 128 8.24 12.88 -5.50
N GLY A 129 8.76 11.68 -5.77
CA GLY A 129 9.67 10.99 -4.86
C GLY A 129 10.93 11.81 -4.54
N LEU A 130 11.59 12.35 -5.56
CA LEU A 130 12.83 13.14 -5.39
C LEU A 130 12.58 14.41 -4.57
N VAL A 131 11.46 15.09 -4.82
CA VAL A 131 11.04 16.25 -4.02
C VAL A 131 10.89 15.86 -2.55
N VAL A 132 10.19 14.76 -2.26
CA VAL A 132 10.03 14.28 -0.88
C VAL A 132 11.36 13.86 -0.27
N MET A 133 12.26 13.23 -1.04
CA MET A 133 13.61 12.87 -0.59
C MET A 133 14.39 14.11 -0.14
N LEU A 134 14.38 15.18 -0.95
CA LEU A 134 15.05 16.44 -0.65
C LEU A 134 14.46 17.10 0.59
N VAL A 135 13.13 17.19 0.68
CA VAL A 135 12.44 17.77 1.84
C VAL A 135 12.77 16.99 3.11
N THR A 136 12.68 15.66 3.06
CA THR A 136 12.95 14.78 4.20
C THR A 136 14.42 14.88 4.62
N ARG A 137 15.34 14.91 3.66
CA ARG A 137 16.78 15.06 3.93
C ARG A 137 17.12 16.41 4.57
N LEU A 138 16.53 17.51 4.10
CA LEU A 138 16.85 18.85 4.61
C LEU A 138 16.16 19.15 5.93
N PHE A 139 14.87 18.85 6.06
CA PHE A 139 14.08 19.21 7.24
C PHE A 139 14.06 18.09 8.29
N VAL A 140 13.66 16.88 7.90
CA VAL A 140 13.39 15.79 8.86
C VAL A 140 14.69 15.28 9.47
N VAL A 141 15.71 14.98 8.67
CA VAL A 141 17.01 14.51 9.20
C VAL A 141 17.64 15.55 10.12
N SER A 142 17.59 16.83 9.74
CA SER A 142 18.12 17.93 10.55
C SER A 142 17.37 18.10 11.88
N ARG A 143 16.04 17.99 11.87
CA ARG A 143 15.20 18.09 13.08
C ARG A 143 15.37 16.88 13.98
N LEU A 144 15.35 15.68 13.41
CA LEU A 144 15.43 14.43 14.15
C LEU A 144 16.80 14.26 14.81
N LYS A 145 17.88 14.63 14.12
CA LYS A 145 19.23 14.67 14.70
C LYS A 145 19.31 15.63 15.89
N ARG A 146 18.70 16.83 15.80
CA ARG A 146 18.66 17.80 16.90
C ARG A 146 17.83 17.30 18.09
N TYR A 147 16.69 16.67 17.82
CA TYR A 147 15.81 16.15 18.86
C TYR A 147 16.48 15.04 19.68
N ILE A 148 17.03 14.02 19.00
CA ILE A 148 17.63 12.85 19.66
C ILE A 148 18.86 13.25 20.47
N LEU A 149 19.73 14.11 19.92
CA LEU A 149 20.89 14.60 20.66
C LEU A 149 20.45 15.47 21.85
N GLY A 150 19.36 16.23 21.73
CA GLY A 150 18.81 17.02 22.84
C GLY A 150 18.19 16.20 23.97
N THR A 151 17.76 14.95 23.72
CA THR A 151 17.17 14.07 24.74
C THR A 151 18.21 13.27 25.53
N VAL A 152 19.41 13.06 24.97
CA VAL A 152 20.49 12.27 25.59
C VAL A 152 21.31 13.06 26.60
N PHE A 153 21.19 14.40 26.61
CA PHE A 153 21.92 15.31 27.52
C PHE A 153 21.09 15.81 28.71
N TRP A 154 20.03 15.10 29.10
CA TRP A 154 19.29 15.32 30.35
C TRP A 154 19.22 14.04 31.18
#